data_AF-A0A2V8Z3Y8-F1
#
_entry.id   AF-A0A2V8Z3Y8-F1
#
_cell.length_a   1.000
_cell.length_b   1.000
_cell.length_c   1.000
_cell.angle_alpha   90.00
_cell.angle_beta   90.00
_cell.angle_gamma   90.00
#
_symmetry.space_group_name_H-M   'P 1'
#
loop_
_entity.id
_entity.type
_entity.pdbx_description
1 polymer ?
#
loop_
_entity_poly.entity_id
_entity_poly.type
_entity_poly.pdbx_seq_one_letter_code
_entity_poly.pdbx_strand_id
1 'polypeptide(L)'
;MQRQRTGEAANVHRVKTGPISEFIDRHYRHFNAAVIKDAADAYIAHLNGGGKMMITLAGAMSTAELGISLAEMIRQDKVHAITCTGANLEEDLFNLVARTKYERLPNYRELSPQQEEEL
;
A
#
# COMPACT_ATOMS: atom_id res chain seq x y z
N MET A 1 -35.30 -7.84 -38.34
CA MET A 1 -33.85 -7.59 -38.15
C MET A 1 -33.62 -7.12 -36.72
N GLN A 2 -33.47 -8.07 -35.79
CA GLN A 2 -33.16 -7.79 -34.39
C GLN A 2 -31.66 -7.56 -34.26
N ARG A 3 -31.23 -6.35 -33.93
CA ARG A 3 -29.85 -6.11 -33.46
C ARG A 3 -29.81 -6.40 -31.97
N GLN A 4 -29.30 -7.57 -31.62
CA GLN A 4 -28.90 -7.91 -30.25
C GLN A 4 -27.85 -6.89 -29.81
N ARG A 5 -28.15 -6.11 -28.77
CA ARG A 5 -27.13 -5.38 -28.02
C ARG A 5 -26.44 -6.41 -27.15
N THR A 6 -25.18 -6.73 -27.47
CA THR A 6 -24.29 -7.50 -26.63
C THR A 6 -24.03 -6.71 -25.34
N GLY A 7 -24.83 -7.00 -24.32
CA GLY A 7 -24.59 -6.56 -22.96
C GLY A 7 -23.60 -7.50 -22.29
N GLU A 8 -22.31 -7.35 -22.59
CA GLU A 8 -21.28 -7.68 -21.61
C GLU A 8 -21.08 -6.43 -20.77
N ALA A 9 -21.87 -6.32 -19.71
CA ALA A 9 -21.50 -5.47 -18.60
C ALA A 9 -20.18 -6.03 -18.08
N ALA A 10 -19.07 -5.33 -18.37
CA ALA A 10 -17.77 -5.58 -17.80
C ALA A 10 -17.97 -5.85 -16.30
N ASN A 11 -17.44 -6.98 -15.85
CA ASN A 11 -17.59 -7.47 -14.49
C ASN A 11 -16.86 -6.50 -13.55
N VAL A 12 -17.51 -5.38 -13.20
CA VAL A 12 -16.97 -4.38 -12.28
C VAL A 12 -16.87 -5.08 -10.94
N HIS A 13 -15.65 -5.45 -10.55
CA HIS A 13 -15.36 -6.05 -9.27
C HIS A 13 -15.76 -5.06 -8.18
N ARG A 14 -16.98 -5.20 -7.66
CA ARG A 14 -17.50 -4.35 -6.60
C ARG A 14 -16.66 -4.66 -5.35
N VAL A 15 -15.79 -3.73 -4.98
CA VAL A 15 -14.92 -3.87 -3.81
C VAL A 15 -15.82 -4.13 -2.60
N LYS A 16 -15.58 -5.27 -1.93
CA LYS A 16 -16.29 -5.61 -0.70
C LYS A 16 -15.87 -4.60 0.37
N THR A 17 -16.79 -3.78 0.84
CA THR A 17 -16.53 -2.80 1.91
C THR A 17 -16.28 -3.54 3.22
N GLY A 18 -15.22 -3.14 3.92
CA GLY A 18 -14.87 -3.69 5.23
C GLY A 18 -15.08 -2.67 6.36
N PRO A 19 -14.86 -3.07 7.63
CA PRO A 19 -15.06 -2.19 8.78
C PRO A 19 -14.30 -0.85 8.69
N ILE A 20 -13.12 -0.85 8.09
CA ILE A 20 -12.32 0.36 7.87
C ILE A 20 -12.95 1.27 6.81
N SER A 21 -13.47 0.71 5.72
CA SER A 21 -14.19 1.48 4.69
C SER A 21 -15.43 2.15 5.28
N GLU A 22 -16.21 1.39 6.06
CA GLU A 22 -17.41 1.92 6.74
C GLU A 22 -17.06 3.02 7.76
N PHE A 23 -15.95 2.85 8.50
CA PHE A 23 -15.44 3.88 9.40
C PHE A 23 -15.09 5.17 8.65
N ILE A 24 -14.34 5.06 7.56
CA ILE A 24 -13.96 6.21 6.73
C ILE A 24 -15.22 6.89 6.16
N ASP A 25 -16.14 6.13 5.57
CA ASP A 25 -17.38 6.68 4.99
C ASP A 25 -18.24 7.42 6.04
N ARG A 26 -18.25 6.91 7.28
CA ARG A 26 -19.00 7.53 8.37
C ARG A 26 -18.32 8.80 8.90
N HIS A 27 -17.01 8.77 9.10
CA HIS A 27 -16.29 9.78 9.90
C HIS A 27 -15.51 10.81 9.08
N TYR A 28 -15.00 10.46 7.90
CA TYR A 28 -14.00 11.26 7.18
C TYR A 28 -14.66 12.11 6.10
N ARG A 29 -15.47 13.10 6.51
CA ARG A 29 -16.33 13.87 5.59
C ARG A 29 -15.77 15.19 5.09
N HIS A 30 -14.79 15.77 5.79
CA HIS A 30 -14.27 17.10 5.48
C HIS A 30 -12.75 17.20 5.63
N PHE A 31 -12.18 18.24 5.03
CA PHE A 31 -10.74 18.58 5.10
C PHE A 31 -9.84 17.40 4.68
N ASN A 32 -8.67 17.28 5.30
CA ASN A 32 -7.70 16.23 5.01
C ASN A 32 -8.24 14.81 5.25
N ALA A 33 -9.26 14.66 6.09
CA ALA A 33 -9.88 13.35 6.31
C ALA A 33 -10.62 12.88 5.05
N ALA A 34 -11.39 13.76 4.40
CA ALA A 34 -12.11 13.43 3.15
C ALA A 34 -11.17 13.03 2.02
N VAL A 35 -9.97 13.60 1.96
CA VAL A 35 -8.96 13.30 0.94
C VAL A 35 -8.61 11.81 0.91
N ILE A 36 -8.64 11.11 2.07
CA ILE A 36 -8.38 9.67 2.13
C ILE A 36 -9.45 8.89 1.34
N LYS A 37 -10.73 9.26 1.54
CA LYS A 37 -11.85 8.63 0.84
C LYS A 37 -11.80 8.92 -0.65
N ASP A 38 -11.60 10.19 -1.02
CA ASP A 38 -11.50 10.62 -2.41
C ASP A 38 -10.34 9.93 -3.14
N ALA A 39 -9.17 9.81 -2.50
CA ALA A 39 -8.02 9.11 -3.06
C ALA A 39 -8.28 7.61 -3.26
N ALA A 40 -8.96 6.96 -2.29
CA ALA A 40 -9.32 5.55 -2.40
C ALA A 40 -10.29 5.30 -3.57
N ASP A 41 -11.33 6.12 -3.69
CA ASP A 41 -12.32 6.01 -4.76
C ASP A 41 -11.70 6.31 -6.13
N ALA A 42 -10.84 7.33 -6.22
CA ALA A 42 -10.11 7.67 -7.44
C ALA A 42 -9.18 6.53 -7.88
N TYR A 43 -8.48 5.88 -6.94
CA TYR A 43 -7.63 4.73 -7.25
C TYR A 43 -8.47 3.54 -7.74
N ILE A 44 -9.60 3.25 -7.11
CA ILE A 44 -10.52 2.19 -7.57
C ILE A 44 -11.01 2.49 -8.99
N ALA A 45 -11.41 3.73 -9.27
CA ALA A 45 -11.86 4.14 -10.60
C ALA A 45 -10.74 4.01 -11.65
N HIS A 46 -9.50 4.40 -11.31
CA HIS A 46 -8.33 4.26 -12.18
C HIS A 46 -8.09 2.79 -12.58
N LEU A 47 -8.12 1.88 -11.60
CA LEU A 47 -7.94 0.45 -11.85
C LEU A 47 -9.10 -0.15 -12.66
N ASN A 48 -10.34 0.19 -12.34
CA ASN A 48 -11.52 -0.26 -13.07
C ASN A 48 -11.53 0.24 -14.53
N GLY A 49 -10.91 1.38 -14.79
CA GLY A 49 -10.68 1.90 -16.14
C GLY A 49 -9.56 1.20 -16.90
N GLY A 50 -8.93 0.16 -16.34
CA GLY A 50 -7.78 -0.54 -16.92
C GLY A 50 -6.44 0.19 -16.72
N GLY A 51 -6.43 1.23 -15.88
CA GLY A 51 -5.24 2.00 -15.56
C GLY A 51 -4.22 1.18 -14.77
N LYS A 52 -2.93 1.48 -15.01
CA LYS A 52 -1.80 0.89 -14.28
C LYS A 52 -1.30 1.87 -13.23
N MET A 53 -0.97 1.37 -12.04
CA MET A 53 -0.54 2.18 -10.91
C MET A 53 0.96 2.06 -10.68
N MET A 54 1.64 3.21 -10.65
CA MET A 54 3.01 3.35 -10.18
C MET A 54 3.03 4.06 -8.83
N ILE A 55 3.77 3.51 -7.87
CA ILE A 55 3.93 4.09 -6.54
C ILE A 55 5.36 4.61 -6.38
N THR A 56 5.50 5.82 -5.86
CA THR A 56 6.77 6.39 -5.41
C THR A 56 6.91 6.24 -3.90
N LEU A 57 7.93 5.53 -3.43
CA LEU A 57 8.20 5.35 -2.00
C LEU A 57 9.36 6.21 -1.54
N ALA A 58 9.15 6.92 -0.45
CA ALA A 58 10.22 7.61 0.27
C ALA A 58 11.19 6.61 0.93
N GLY A 59 12.30 7.11 1.48
CA GLY A 59 13.21 6.28 2.27
C GLY A 59 12.56 5.75 3.56
N ALA A 60 13.10 4.64 4.07
CA ALA A 60 12.68 3.98 5.33
C ALA A 60 11.20 3.50 5.36
N MET A 61 10.54 3.40 4.21
CA MET A 61 9.16 2.90 4.13
C MET A 61 9.11 1.37 4.28
N SER A 62 10.15 0.65 3.84
CA SER A 62 10.38 -0.77 4.14
C SER A 62 10.52 -1.02 5.64
N THR A 63 11.25 -0.16 6.36
CA THR A 63 11.44 -0.22 7.81
C THR A 63 10.17 0.06 8.58
N ALA A 64 9.31 0.93 8.04
CA ALA A 64 7.96 1.15 8.53
C ALA A 64 6.98 0.00 8.19
N GLU A 65 7.47 -1.09 7.59
CA GLU A 65 6.73 -2.28 7.19
C GLU A 65 5.59 -2.03 6.19
N LEU A 66 5.64 -0.94 5.40
CA LEU A 66 4.64 -0.69 4.36
C LEU A 66 4.62 -1.79 3.29
N GLY A 67 5.72 -2.53 3.14
CA GLY A 67 5.82 -3.72 2.30
C GLY A 67 4.73 -4.76 2.59
N ILE A 68 4.23 -4.89 3.82
CA ILE A 68 3.16 -5.86 4.16
C ILE A 68 1.87 -5.54 3.40
N SER A 69 1.47 -4.27 3.38
CA SER A 69 0.25 -3.83 2.69
C SER A 69 0.48 -3.76 1.18
N LEU A 70 1.66 -3.31 0.74
CA LEU A 70 2.00 -3.24 -0.67
C LEU A 70 2.10 -4.62 -1.32
N ALA A 71 2.64 -5.62 -0.63
CA ALA A 71 2.73 -6.99 -1.14
C ALA A 71 1.35 -7.58 -1.46
N GLU A 72 0.32 -7.30 -0.65
CA GLU A 72 -1.06 -7.68 -0.98
C GLU A 72 -1.55 -6.98 -2.24
N MET A 73 -1.33 -5.67 -2.34
CA MET A 73 -1.75 -4.89 -3.49
C MET A 73 -1.06 -5.32 -4.79
N ILE A 74 0.23 -5.71 -4.74
CA ILE A 74 0.96 -6.27 -5.88
C ILE A 74 0.38 -7.64 -6.26
N ARG A 75 0.19 -8.55 -5.29
CA ARG A 75 -0.38 -9.88 -5.54
C ARG A 75 -1.80 -9.84 -6.12
N GLN A 76 -2.54 -8.78 -5.85
CA GLN A 76 -3.89 -8.52 -6.38
C GLN A 76 -3.90 -7.76 -7.71
N ASP A 77 -2.75 -7.54 -8.37
CA ASP A 77 -2.59 -6.76 -9.61
C ASP A 77 -3.11 -5.31 -9.50
N LYS A 78 -2.97 -4.69 -8.31
CA LYS A 78 -3.37 -3.31 -8.07
C LYS A 78 -2.20 -2.34 -8.20
N VAL A 79 -0.99 -2.78 -7.87
CA VAL A 79 0.26 -2.02 -8.02
C VAL A 79 1.14 -2.67 -9.07
N HIS A 80 1.60 -1.88 -10.04
CA HIS A 80 2.24 -2.39 -11.25
C HIS A 80 3.70 -1.96 -11.39
N ALA A 81 4.08 -0.85 -10.76
CA ALA A 81 5.44 -0.37 -10.69
C ALA A 81 5.70 0.32 -9.36
N ILE A 82 6.92 0.21 -8.85
CA ILE A 82 7.39 0.94 -7.68
C ILE A 82 8.70 1.63 -8.03
N THR A 83 8.78 2.92 -7.75
CA THR A 83 10.05 3.65 -7.71
C THR A 83 10.38 3.94 -6.26
N CYS A 84 11.57 3.55 -5.83
CA CYS A 84 12.01 3.66 -4.45
C CYS A 84 13.53 3.81 -4.40
N THR A 85 14.05 4.20 -3.24
CA THR A 85 15.49 4.19 -2.97
C THR A 85 16.01 2.76 -2.81
N GLY A 86 17.31 2.54 -3.06
CA GLY A 86 17.94 1.22 -2.90
C GLY A 86 17.72 0.59 -1.52
N ALA A 87 17.71 1.40 -0.47
CA ALA A 87 17.46 0.94 0.91
C ALA A 87 16.12 0.20 1.08
N ASN A 88 15.06 0.59 0.37
CA ASN A 88 13.77 -0.12 0.48
C ASN A 88 13.88 -1.54 -0.10
N LEU A 89 14.58 -1.70 -1.22
CA LEU A 89 14.76 -2.99 -1.87
C LEU A 89 15.69 -3.91 -1.06
N GLU A 90 16.79 -3.35 -0.57
CA GLU A 90 17.76 -4.05 0.27
C GLU A 90 17.09 -4.62 1.53
N GLU A 91 16.29 -3.80 2.21
CA GLU A 91 15.61 -4.23 3.42
C GLU A 91 14.49 -5.25 3.14
N ASP A 92 13.72 -5.10 2.07
CA ASP A 92 12.73 -6.12 1.69
C ASP A 92 13.40 -7.47 1.41
N LEU A 93 14.60 -7.47 0.80
CA LEU A 93 15.40 -8.68 0.62
C LEU A 93 15.89 -9.25 1.96
N PHE A 94 16.37 -8.41 2.88
CA PHE A 94 16.76 -8.86 4.23
C PHE A 94 15.57 -9.44 5.00
N ASN A 95 14.40 -8.83 4.90
CA ASN A 95 13.17 -9.36 5.46
C ASN A 95 12.78 -10.72 4.86
N LEU A 96 13.11 -11.00 3.59
CA LEU A 96 12.87 -12.31 3.01
C LEU A 96 13.76 -13.40 3.63
N VAL A 97 15.04 -13.10 3.89
CA VAL A 97 16.03 -14.12 4.31
C VAL A 97 16.25 -14.20 5.83
N ALA A 98 15.98 -13.11 6.56
CA ALA A 98 16.35 -12.96 7.96
C ALA A 98 15.28 -12.29 8.82
N ARG A 99 13.99 -12.34 8.44
CA ARG A 99 12.89 -11.71 9.23
C ARG A 99 12.91 -12.08 10.71
N THR A 100 13.27 -13.31 11.05
CA THR A 100 13.31 -13.82 12.43
C THR A 100 14.41 -13.19 13.29
N LYS A 101 15.33 -12.43 12.66
CA LYS A 101 16.40 -11.66 13.30
C LYS A 101 16.06 -10.17 13.39
N TYR A 102 14.91 -9.75 12.87
CA TYR A 102 14.48 -8.36 12.96
C TYR A 102 14.08 -8.04 14.41
N GLU A 103 14.77 -7.07 15.01
CA GLU A 103 14.50 -6.61 16.36
C GLU A 103 14.14 -5.13 16.36
N ARG A 104 13.08 -4.79 17.10
CA ARG A 104 12.70 -3.40 17.30
C ARG A 104 13.61 -2.80 18.36
N LEU A 105 14.48 -1.88 17.97
CA LEU A 105 15.36 -1.18 18.89
C LEU A 105 14.59 -0.15 19.73
N PRO A 106 14.44 -0.34 21.06
CA PRO A 106 13.92 0.69 21.93
C PRO A 106 14.94 1.83 22.06
N ASN A 107 14.47 3.06 22.26
CA ASN A 107 15.33 4.22 22.52
C ASN A 107 16.44 4.48 21.47
N TYR A 108 16.25 4.06 20.21
CA TYR A 108 17.25 4.19 19.14
C TYR A 108 17.78 5.63 18.91
N ARG A 109 17.06 6.65 19.40
CA ARG A 109 17.45 8.07 19.31
C ARG A 109 18.42 8.51 20.41
N GLU A 110 18.54 7.73 21.47
CA GLU A 110 19.30 8.06 22.69
C GLU A 110 20.43 7.05 22.93
N LEU A 111 20.82 6.28 21.91
CA LEU A 111 21.94 5.34 22.01
C LEU A 111 23.24 6.10 22.29
N SER A 112 23.97 5.65 23.31
CA SER A 112 25.35 6.05 23.50
C SER A 112 26.24 5.39 22.43
N PRO A 113 27.45 5.92 22.16
CA PRO A 113 28.38 5.29 21.24
C PRO A 113 28.72 3.83 21.61
N GLN A 114 28.78 3.50 22.90
CA GLN A 114 29.02 2.13 23.36
C GLN A 114 27.83 1.21 23.06
N GLN A 115 26.61 1.70 23.25
CA GLN A 115 25.40 0.93 22.93
C GLN A 115 25.26 0.69 21.43
N GLU A 116 25.72 1.63 20.59
CA GLU A 116 25.74 1.44 19.14
C GLU A 116 26.77 0.39 18.70
N GLU A 117 27.91 0.28 19.40
CA GLU A 117 28.94 -0.75 19.14
C GLU A 117 28.52 -2.16 19.60
N GLU A 118 27.62 -2.25 20.58
CA GLU A 118 27.11 -3.52 21.13
C GLU A 118 25.95 -4.15 20.30
N LEU A 119 25.36 -3.40 19.34
CA LEU A 119 24.28 -3.84 18.45
C LEU A 119 24.78 -4.72 17.30
#